data_AF-Q9LVR3-F1
#
_entry.id   AF-Q9LVR3-F1
#
_cell.length_a   1.000
_cell.length_b   1.000
_cell.length_c   1.000
_cell.angle_alpha   90.00
_cell.angle_beta   90.00
_cell.angle_gamma   90.00
#
_symmetry.space_group_name_H-M   'P 1'
#
loop_
_entity.id
_entity.type
_entity.pdbx_description
1 polymer ?
#
loop_
_entity_poly.entity_id
_entity_poly.type
_entity_poly.pdbx_seq_one_letter_code
_entity_poly.pdbx_strand_id
1 'polypeptide(L)'
;MVFCGLFSELIKGHSSSNNNGTNVSLAKTIQTNIRSQYSSDLSSYASACKKYSSLKSFDSLLHERTNSIISSLAAQAKTRSLNIESLMEVYGYLLELNQDTVRVIIESKEDVLKNNDLKALVDVYFKSTSKTLDFCNTVEKCVKKAEISQLIIRFAVKQFETETVDTDLGESKKKKYVKTLEEMNKFKAMGDPFDGEFVTQYKSVYDEQVLLLDELRKLKVKLGKKLRNIKTWRILSNVVFATAFVTVFVLSVVAAAMMAPPVLSAVASGLTTPIEVVGMWCNKMWKEYEKAVKRQRGLVLTMELGVQANNVTMVNIKFEVENLSIRISSILKTVNFAVDREENEMATRFAMQEIKKKVEGFTEKIEEVGERAANCSKLIALGRLVVLGHILGLHIVEGGAANIISSV
;
A
#
# COMPACT_ATOMS: atom_id res chain seq x y z
N MET A 1 -14.08 27.81 -3.87
CA MET A 1 -13.54 28.33 -2.60
C MET A 1 -13.45 27.22 -1.53
N VAL A 2 -13.56 25.93 -1.90
CA VAL A 2 -13.98 24.89 -0.95
C VAL A 2 -12.79 24.12 -0.34
N PHE A 3 -11.78 23.70 -1.11
CA PHE A 3 -10.55 23.13 -0.51
C PHE A 3 -9.55 24.19 -0.04
N CYS A 4 -9.39 25.29 -0.77
CA CYS A 4 -8.71 26.48 -0.22
C CYS A 4 -9.44 27.05 1.00
N GLY A 5 -10.74 26.73 1.11
CA GLY A 5 -11.60 26.97 2.26
C GLY A 5 -11.25 26.09 3.44
N LEU A 6 -10.98 24.79 3.25
CA LEU A 6 -10.56 23.87 4.31
C LEU A 6 -9.14 24.17 4.80
N PHE A 7 -8.20 24.43 3.90
CA PHE A 7 -6.94 25.05 4.31
C PHE A 7 -7.24 26.39 4.98
N SER A 8 -8.12 27.25 4.47
CA SER A 8 -8.49 28.48 5.20
C SER A 8 -9.18 28.25 6.54
N GLU A 9 -9.95 27.18 6.77
CA GLU A 9 -10.79 26.95 7.96
C GLU A 9 -10.06 26.13 9.03
N LEU A 10 -9.33 25.08 8.65
CA LEU A 10 -8.31 24.49 9.52
C LEU A 10 -7.27 25.55 9.91
N ILE A 11 -6.98 26.52 9.04
CA ILE A 11 -6.08 27.65 9.37
C ILE A 11 -6.81 28.85 10.01
N LYS A 12 -8.16 28.94 9.97
CA LYS A 12 -8.94 30.00 10.65
C LYS A 12 -9.42 29.61 12.03
N GLY A 13 -9.14 28.38 12.48
CA GLY A 13 -9.50 27.81 13.78
C GLY A 13 -10.00 28.84 14.79
N HIS A 14 -11.34 28.94 14.89
CA HIS A 14 -12.03 29.70 15.92
C HIS A 14 -11.56 29.15 17.28
N SER A 15 -10.73 29.94 17.95
CA SER A 15 -10.27 29.66 19.30
C SER A 15 -11.44 29.87 20.25
N SER A 16 -12.16 28.81 20.55
CA SER A 16 -13.04 28.76 21.72
C SER A 16 -12.72 27.49 22.49
N SER A 17 -11.70 27.58 23.35
CA SER A 17 -11.69 27.00 24.70
C SER A 17 -10.24 26.92 25.17
N ASN A 18 -9.96 27.60 26.29
CA ASN A 18 -8.77 27.42 27.10
C ASN A 18 -8.52 25.93 27.36
N ASN A 19 -7.40 25.40 26.88
CA ASN A 19 -6.68 24.37 27.62
C ASN A 19 -5.20 24.40 27.26
N ASN A 20 -4.37 24.63 28.27
CA ASN A 20 -2.91 24.61 28.18
C ASN A 20 -2.45 23.21 27.74
N GLY A 21 -1.86 23.10 26.55
CA GLY A 21 -1.26 21.87 26.07
C GLY A 21 -0.27 22.15 24.94
N THR A 22 0.98 21.75 25.14
CA THR A 22 2.16 21.91 24.27
C THR A 22 1.93 21.50 22.81
N ASN A 23 0.94 20.66 22.54
CA ASN A 23 0.55 20.20 21.21
C ASN A 23 -0.02 21.33 20.30
N VAL A 24 -0.62 22.38 20.88
CA VAL A 24 -1.21 23.48 20.09
C VAL A 24 -0.12 24.33 19.41
N SER A 25 1.06 24.47 20.02
CA SER A 25 2.13 25.31 19.44
C SER A 25 2.83 24.62 18.26
N LEU A 26 3.01 23.29 18.32
CA LEU A 26 3.59 22.50 17.24
C LEU A 26 2.68 22.51 16.00
N ALA A 27 1.37 22.29 16.20
CA ALA A 27 0.39 22.35 15.12
C ALA A 27 0.39 23.72 14.42
N LYS A 28 0.37 24.82 15.20
CA LYS A 28 0.48 26.19 14.67
C LYS A 28 1.76 26.41 13.86
N THR A 29 2.90 25.89 14.33
CA THR A 29 4.21 26.08 13.69
C THR A 29 4.35 25.31 12.38
N ILE A 30 3.86 24.06 12.31
CA ILE A 30 3.81 23.28 11.06
C ILE A 30 2.88 23.98 10.05
N GLN A 31 1.75 24.50 10.53
CA GLN A 31 0.72 25.14 9.73
C GLN A 31 1.15 26.46 9.07
N THR A 32 1.93 27.30 9.77
CA THR A 32 2.44 28.57 9.21
C THR A 32 3.49 28.34 8.12
N ASN A 33 4.38 27.34 8.29
CA ASN A 33 5.44 27.05 7.34
C ASN A 33 4.89 26.59 5.97
N ILE A 34 3.95 25.63 5.98
CA ILE A 34 3.31 25.11 4.75
C ILE A 34 2.58 26.22 3.99
N ARG A 35 1.85 27.11 4.69
CA ARG A 35 1.13 28.22 4.06
C ARG A 35 2.08 29.18 3.32
N SER A 36 3.20 29.54 3.95
CA SER A 36 4.17 30.43 3.30
C SER A 36 4.84 29.79 2.09
N GLN A 37 5.14 28.49 2.17
CA GLN A 37 5.87 27.78 1.12
C GLN A 37 5.04 27.57 -0.14
N TYR A 38 3.73 27.30 -0.01
CA TYR A 38 2.86 26.90 -1.12
C TYR A 38 1.76 27.92 -1.46
N SER A 39 1.80 29.13 -0.89
CA SER A 39 0.83 30.21 -1.11
C SER A 39 0.51 30.46 -2.59
N SER A 40 1.56 30.61 -3.41
CA SER A 40 1.47 30.79 -4.86
C SER A 40 0.70 29.64 -5.52
N ASP A 41 1.13 28.42 -5.26
CA ASP A 41 0.58 27.22 -5.89
C ASP A 41 -0.89 27.00 -5.49
N LEU A 42 -1.23 27.25 -4.22
CA LEU A 42 -2.61 27.21 -3.74
C LEU A 42 -3.49 28.24 -4.45
N SER A 43 -3.00 29.45 -4.69
CA SER A 43 -3.76 30.49 -5.39
C SER A 43 -3.99 30.17 -6.87
N SER A 44 -2.99 29.57 -7.51
CA SER A 44 -3.06 29.07 -8.89
C SER A 44 -4.07 27.92 -9.00
N TYR A 45 -3.98 26.94 -8.10
CA TYR A 45 -4.92 25.83 -8.00
C TYR A 45 -6.36 26.32 -7.75
N ALA A 46 -6.56 27.26 -6.83
CA ALA A 46 -7.87 27.86 -6.56
C ALA A 46 -8.49 28.50 -7.81
N SER A 47 -7.65 29.14 -8.63
CA SER A 47 -8.05 29.77 -9.88
C SER A 47 -8.41 28.72 -10.93
N ALA A 48 -7.64 27.62 -11.02
CA ALA A 48 -7.95 26.47 -11.86
C ALA A 48 -9.29 25.82 -11.45
N CYS A 49 -9.56 25.62 -10.16
CA CYS A 49 -10.83 25.06 -9.67
C CYS A 49 -12.04 25.95 -10.01
N LYS A 50 -11.86 27.27 -10.17
CA LYS A 50 -12.93 28.17 -10.65
C LYS A 50 -13.18 28.00 -12.15
N LYS A 51 -12.13 27.69 -12.92
CA LYS A 51 -12.17 27.58 -14.37
C LYS A 51 -12.66 26.21 -14.86
N TYR A 52 -12.29 25.13 -14.17
CA TYR A 52 -12.56 23.76 -14.61
C TYR A 52 -13.55 23.06 -13.66
N SER A 53 -14.75 22.73 -14.17
CA SER A 53 -15.81 22.08 -13.37
C SER A 53 -15.40 20.72 -12.81
N SER A 54 -14.66 19.91 -13.60
CA SER A 54 -14.14 18.61 -13.17
C SER A 54 -13.17 18.74 -11.99
N LEU A 55 -12.34 19.79 -12.00
CA LEU A 55 -11.40 20.07 -10.92
C LEU A 55 -12.15 20.53 -9.65
N LYS A 56 -13.24 21.30 -9.81
CA LYS A 56 -14.11 21.70 -8.68
C LYS A 56 -14.82 20.51 -8.01
N SER A 57 -15.31 19.55 -8.80
CA SER A 57 -15.91 18.34 -8.24
C SER A 57 -14.87 17.48 -7.50
N PHE A 58 -13.67 17.34 -8.07
CA PHE A 58 -12.55 16.67 -7.41
C PHE A 58 -12.16 17.36 -6.08
N ASP A 59 -12.04 18.68 -6.08
CA ASP A 59 -11.80 19.54 -4.90
C ASP A 59 -12.84 19.31 -3.79
N SER A 60 -14.12 19.19 -4.18
CA SER A 60 -15.23 18.98 -3.24
C SER A 60 -15.20 17.57 -2.62
N LEU A 61 -14.92 16.55 -3.43
CA LEU A 61 -14.75 15.16 -2.96
C LEU A 61 -13.56 15.04 -2.00
N LEU A 62 -12.44 15.70 -2.31
CA LEU A 62 -11.29 15.76 -1.40
C LEU A 62 -11.67 16.42 -0.06
N HIS A 63 -12.49 17.48 -0.08
CA HIS A 63 -12.94 18.18 1.13
C HIS A 63 -13.81 17.30 2.03
N GLU A 64 -14.83 16.68 1.46
CA GLU A 64 -15.75 15.78 2.17
C GLU A 64 -14.99 14.63 2.84
N ARG A 65 -14.11 13.97 2.09
CA ARG A 65 -13.27 12.87 2.61
C ARG A 65 -12.31 13.33 3.71
N THR A 66 -11.64 14.46 3.53
CA THR A 66 -10.70 15.01 4.54
C THR A 66 -11.42 15.32 5.85
N ASN A 67 -12.60 15.93 5.80
CA ASN A 67 -13.40 16.22 7.00
C ASN A 67 -13.86 14.95 7.70
N SER A 68 -14.30 13.94 6.95
CA SER A 68 -14.68 12.65 7.50
C SER A 68 -13.53 12.04 8.31
N ILE A 69 -12.31 12.04 7.75
CA ILE A 69 -11.11 11.51 8.42
C ILE A 69 -10.75 12.32 9.67
N ILE A 70 -10.73 13.65 9.58
CA ILE A 70 -10.43 14.51 10.74
C ILE A 70 -11.46 14.28 11.86
N SER A 71 -12.73 14.12 11.51
CA SER A 71 -13.79 13.84 12.49
C SER A 71 -13.62 12.45 13.14
N SER A 72 -13.26 11.42 12.36
CA SER A 72 -12.95 10.08 12.88
C SER A 72 -11.74 10.11 13.83
N LEU A 73 -10.64 10.76 13.41
CA LEU A 73 -9.45 10.98 14.24
C LEU A 73 -9.77 11.75 15.53
N ALA A 74 -10.57 12.81 15.45
CA ALA A 74 -10.96 13.60 16.61
C ALA A 74 -11.85 12.80 17.58
N ALA A 75 -12.70 11.91 17.06
CA ALA A 75 -13.48 10.99 17.87
C ALA A 75 -12.60 9.96 18.58
N GLN A 76 -11.60 9.40 17.88
CA GLN A 76 -10.70 8.36 18.41
C GLN A 76 -9.63 8.92 19.37
N ALA A 77 -9.16 10.15 19.15
CA ALA A 77 -8.22 10.83 20.06
C ALA A 77 -8.81 11.08 21.46
N LYS A 78 -10.15 11.10 21.61
CA LYS A 78 -10.81 11.18 22.93
C LYS A 78 -10.69 9.88 23.73
N THR A 79 -10.39 8.74 23.11
CA THR A 79 -10.44 7.43 23.78
C THR A 79 -9.09 6.70 23.87
N ARG A 80 -8.08 7.00 23.04
CA ARG A 80 -6.71 6.43 23.20
C ARG A 80 -5.67 7.14 22.32
N SER A 81 -4.38 6.88 22.58
CA SER A 81 -3.27 7.20 21.66
C SER A 81 -3.56 6.65 20.26
N LEU A 82 -3.25 7.43 19.21
CA LEU A 82 -3.31 7.04 17.79
C LEU A 82 -2.71 5.63 17.62
N ASN A 83 -3.53 4.64 17.28
CA ASN A 83 -3.06 3.29 17.05
C ASN A 83 -2.66 3.13 15.56
N ILE A 84 -1.98 2.02 15.25
CA ILE A 84 -1.60 1.67 13.87
C ILE A 84 -2.81 1.62 12.93
N GLU A 85 -3.97 1.22 13.47
CA GLU A 85 -5.21 1.08 12.72
C GLU A 85 -5.80 2.43 12.28
N SER A 86 -5.78 3.46 13.14
CA SER A 86 -6.14 4.85 12.81
C SER A 86 -5.25 5.38 11.70
N LEU A 87 -3.94 5.13 11.81
CA LEU A 87 -2.99 5.54 10.77
C LEU A 87 -3.30 4.82 9.46
N MET A 88 -3.57 3.51 9.49
CA MET A 88 -3.94 2.74 8.29
C MET A 88 -5.26 3.21 7.68
N GLU A 89 -6.24 3.64 8.48
CA GLU A 89 -7.48 4.21 7.98
C GLU A 89 -7.23 5.55 7.28
N VAL A 90 -6.54 6.48 7.96
CA VAL A 90 -6.15 7.79 7.41
C VAL A 90 -5.33 7.66 6.13
N TYR A 91 -4.34 6.76 6.15
CA TYR A 91 -3.46 6.52 5.01
C TYR A 91 -4.21 5.80 3.89
N GLY A 92 -4.97 4.74 4.19
CA GLY A 92 -5.78 4.00 3.22
C GLY A 92 -6.69 4.92 2.39
N TYR A 93 -7.34 5.90 3.03
CA TYR A 93 -8.17 6.89 2.32
C TYR A 93 -7.39 7.90 1.48
N LEU A 94 -6.19 8.31 1.91
CA LEU A 94 -5.29 9.17 1.13
C LEU A 94 -4.74 8.47 -0.13
N LEU A 95 -4.91 7.14 -0.25
CA LEU A 95 -4.10 6.28 -1.12
C LEU A 95 -4.81 5.54 -2.24
N GLU A 96 -6.14 5.64 -2.33
CA GLU A 96 -6.84 5.42 -3.59
C GLU A 96 -6.55 6.55 -4.61
N LEU A 97 -5.31 7.06 -4.64
CA LEU A 97 -4.83 7.83 -5.76
C LEU A 97 -4.92 6.91 -6.97
N ASN A 98 -5.82 7.26 -7.89
CA ASN A 98 -5.99 6.49 -9.10
C ASN A 98 -4.65 6.39 -9.84
N GLN A 99 -4.51 5.38 -10.70
CA GLN A 99 -3.28 5.18 -11.47
C GLN A 99 -2.87 6.45 -12.23
N ASP A 100 -3.82 7.27 -12.69
CA ASP A 100 -3.52 8.52 -13.39
C ASP A 100 -2.86 9.56 -12.48
N THR A 101 -3.28 9.67 -11.22
CA THR A 101 -2.66 10.58 -10.25
C THR A 101 -1.24 10.14 -9.94
N VAL A 102 -1.02 8.83 -9.75
CA VAL A 102 0.32 8.26 -9.57
C VAL A 102 1.18 8.54 -10.81
N ARG A 103 0.64 8.34 -12.01
CA ARG A 103 1.33 8.60 -13.28
C ARG A 103 1.73 10.07 -13.41
N VAL A 104 0.81 11.01 -13.15
CA VAL A 104 1.10 12.45 -13.19
C VAL A 104 2.18 12.83 -12.18
N ILE A 105 2.13 12.24 -10.97
CA ILE A 105 3.17 12.44 -9.95
C ILE A 105 4.53 11.94 -10.46
N ILE A 106 4.57 10.73 -11.03
CA ILE A 106 5.79 10.13 -11.60
C ILE A 106 6.35 10.98 -12.75
N GLU A 107 5.49 11.39 -13.69
CA GLU A 107 5.86 12.24 -14.83
C GLU A 107 6.40 13.60 -14.36
N SER A 108 5.83 14.18 -13.31
CA SER A 108 6.33 15.44 -12.72
C SER A 108 7.70 15.33 -12.04
N LYS A 109 8.20 14.10 -11.82
CA LYS A 109 9.45 13.78 -11.10
C LYS A 109 10.41 12.90 -11.90
N GLU A 110 10.39 13.01 -13.22
CA GLU A 110 11.32 12.29 -14.10
C GLU A 110 12.80 12.54 -13.73
N ASP A 111 13.10 13.71 -13.15
CA ASP A 111 14.42 14.07 -12.61
C ASP A 111 14.86 13.21 -11.41
N VAL A 112 13.93 12.65 -10.63
CA VAL A 112 14.21 11.72 -9.53
C VAL A 112 14.44 10.30 -10.06
N LEU A 113 13.74 9.93 -11.13
CA LEU A 113 13.73 8.61 -11.76
C LEU A 113 14.62 8.52 -13.00
N LYS A 114 15.82 9.15 -12.98
CA LYS A 114 16.80 9.15 -14.09
C LYS A 114 17.24 7.76 -14.58
N ASN A 115 16.89 6.69 -13.87
CA ASN A 115 17.17 5.33 -14.27
C ASN A 115 15.93 4.73 -14.94
N ASN A 116 15.99 4.47 -16.24
CA ASN A 116 14.90 3.87 -17.00
C ASN A 116 14.45 2.53 -16.41
N ASP A 117 15.38 1.69 -15.93
CA ASP A 117 15.03 0.44 -15.24
C ASP A 117 14.18 0.70 -13.98
N LEU A 118 14.47 1.78 -13.25
CA LEU A 118 13.75 2.14 -12.04
C LEU A 118 12.36 2.73 -12.35
N LYS A 119 12.26 3.59 -13.37
CA LYS A 119 10.97 4.15 -13.81
C LYS A 119 10.02 3.02 -14.24
N ALA A 120 10.49 2.11 -15.10
CA ALA A 120 9.71 0.94 -15.51
C ALA A 120 9.29 0.07 -14.32
N LEU A 121 10.19 -0.14 -13.36
CA LEU A 121 9.88 -0.94 -12.17
C LEU A 121 8.82 -0.31 -11.27
N VAL A 122 8.84 1.02 -11.13
CA VAL A 122 7.80 1.77 -10.42
C VAL A 122 6.44 1.56 -11.09
N ASP A 123 6.38 1.65 -12.42
CA ASP A 123 5.15 1.43 -13.17
C ASP A 123 4.62 -0.01 -12.99
N VAL A 124 5.50 -1.02 -13.08
CA VAL A 124 5.14 -2.43 -12.85
C VAL A 124 4.66 -2.65 -11.41
N TYR A 125 5.30 -2.03 -10.41
CA TYR A 125 4.88 -2.10 -9.01
C TYR A 125 3.46 -1.56 -8.81
N PHE A 126 3.16 -0.38 -9.34
CA PHE A 126 1.82 0.20 -9.20
C PHE A 126 0.75 -0.59 -9.95
N LYS A 127 1.10 -1.15 -11.11
CA LYS A 127 0.20 -2.05 -11.85
C LYS A 127 -0.07 -3.35 -11.07
N SER A 128 0.98 -4.00 -10.56
CA SER A 128 0.87 -5.24 -9.79
C SER A 128 0.08 -5.05 -8.48
N THR A 129 0.35 -3.96 -7.75
CA THR A 129 -0.41 -3.62 -6.53
C THR A 129 -1.87 -3.30 -6.82
N SER A 130 -2.17 -2.64 -7.95
CA SER A 130 -3.54 -2.42 -8.41
C SER A 130 -4.28 -3.74 -8.65
N LYS A 131 -3.65 -4.72 -9.33
CA LYS A 131 -4.29 -6.02 -9.52
C LYS A 131 -4.48 -6.79 -8.22
N THR A 132 -3.55 -6.65 -7.26
CA THR A 132 -3.71 -7.25 -5.93
C THR A 132 -4.92 -6.63 -5.20
N LEU A 133 -5.19 -5.32 -5.36
CA LEU A 133 -6.41 -4.69 -4.83
C LEU A 133 -7.67 -5.22 -5.51
N ASP A 134 -7.66 -5.41 -6.83
CA ASP A 134 -8.78 -6.04 -7.55
C ASP A 134 -9.06 -7.45 -7.03
N PHE A 135 -8.01 -8.23 -6.74
CA PHE A 135 -8.14 -9.53 -6.09
C PHE A 135 -8.78 -9.42 -4.69
N CYS A 136 -8.37 -8.46 -3.86
CA CYS A 136 -8.99 -8.26 -2.54
C CYS A 136 -10.48 -7.92 -2.66
N ASN A 137 -10.85 -7.08 -3.63
CA ASN A 137 -12.25 -6.77 -3.92
C ASN A 137 -13.05 -8.02 -4.36
N THR A 138 -12.44 -8.92 -5.13
CA THR A 138 -13.04 -10.20 -5.49
C THR A 138 -13.27 -11.07 -4.25
N VAL A 139 -12.30 -11.13 -3.34
CA VAL A 139 -12.46 -11.85 -2.06
C VAL A 139 -13.62 -11.27 -1.25
N GLU A 140 -13.75 -9.94 -1.16
CA GLU A 140 -14.88 -9.30 -0.48
C GLU A 140 -16.24 -9.66 -1.11
N LYS A 141 -16.32 -9.76 -2.44
CA LYS A 141 -17.54 -10.25 -3.12
C LYS A 141 -17.83 -11.71 -2.75
N CYS A 142 -16.81 -12.56 -2.71
CA CYS A 142 -16.94 -13.95 -2.30
C CYS A 142 -17.40 -14.06 -0.83
N VAL A 143 -16.89 -13.21 0.06
CA VAL A 143 -17.33 -13.11 1.47
C VAL A 143 -18.81 -12.77 1.56
N LYS A 144 -19.28 -11.73 0.85
CA LYS A 144 -20.71 -11.38 0.80
C LYS A 144 -21.59 -12.54 0.28
N LYS A 145 -21.09 -13.26 -0.73
CA LYS A 145 -21.78 -14.45 -1.25
C LYS A 145 -21.83 -15.56 -0.19
N ALA A 146 -20.76 -15.76 0.58
CA ALA A 146 -20.71 -16.72 1.68
C ALA A 146 -21.65 -16.33 2.85
N GLU A 147 -21.76 -15.04 3.18
CA GLU A 147 -22.71 -14.52 4.18
C GLU A 147 -24.17 -14.83 3.78
N ILE A 148 -24.53 -14.61 2.52
CA ILE A 148 -25.86 -14.96 2.00
C ILE A 148 -26.09 -16.46 2.10
N SER A 149 -25.13 -17.29 1.67
CA SER A 149 -25.21 -18.75 1.81
C SER A 149 -25.40 -19.16 3.29
N GLN A 150 -24.71 -18.49 4.21
CA GLN A 150 -24.87 -18.73 5.63
C GLN A 150 -26.28 -18.39 6.13
N LEU A 151 -26.85 -17.27 5.71
CA LEU A 151 -28.21 -16.87 6.10
C LEU A 151 -29.23 -17.91 5.61
N ILE A 152 -29.10 -18.37 4.36
CA ILE A 152 -29.98 -19.39 3.78
C ILE A 152 -29.93 -20.69 4.60
N ILE A 153 -28.74 -21.20 4.92
CA ILE A 153 -28.64 -22.47 5.66
C ILE A 153 -29.09 -22.33 7.12
N ARG A 154 -28.88 -21.17 7.77
CA ARG A 154 -29.43 -20.89 9.10
C ARG A 154 -30.95 -20.81 9.08
N PHE A 155 -31.53 -20.24 8.01
CA PHE A 155 -32.97 -20.20 7.82
C PHE A 155 -33.55 -21.60 7.60
N ALA A 156 -32.88 -22.48 6.85
CA ALA A 156 -33.25 -23.89 6.74
C ALA A 156 -33.30 -24.60 8.12
N VAL A 157 -32.34 -24.33 9.01
CA VAL A 157 -32.35 -24.86 10.38
C VAL A 157 -33.56 -24.35 11.18
N LYS A 158 -33.89 -23.06 11.08
CA LYS A 158 -35.09 -22.50 11.74
C LYS A 158 -36.38 -23.09 11.21
N GLN A 159 -36.42 -23.34 9.91
CA GLN A 159 -37.60 -23.91 9.28
C GLN A 159 -37.79 -25.38 9.66
N PHE A 160 -36.69 -26.12 9.82
CA PHE A 160 -36.69 -27.47 10.35
C PHE A 160 -37.21 -27.53 11.80
N GLU A 161 -36.81 -26.59 12.66
CA GLU A 161 -37.32 -26.48 14.03
C GLU A 161 -38.83 -26.24 14.04
N THR A 162 -39.33 -25.33 13.19
CA THR A 162 -40.76 -25.00 13.07
C THR A 162 -41.57 -26.19 12.55
N GLU A 163 -41.14 -26.80 11.43
CA GLU A 163 -41.81 -27.96 10.84
C GLU A 163 -41.78 -29.19 11.75
N THR A 164 -40.80 -29.28 12.67
CA THR A 164 -40.76 -30.36 13.66
C THR A 164 -41.84 -30.18 14.74
N VAL A 165 -42.08 -28.95 15.22
CA VAL A 165 -43.10 -28.65 16.24
C VAL A 165 -44.52 -28.73 15.69
N ASP A 166 -44.76 -28.22 14.47
CA ASP A 166 -46.09 -28.21 13.84
C ASP A 166 -46.67 -29.63 13.62
N THR A 167 -45.81 -30.66 13.57
CA THR A 167 -46.26 -32.03 13.29
C THR A 167 -46.91 -32.72 14.51
N ASP A 168 -46.69 -32.25 15.74
CA ASP A 168 -47.33 -32.83 16.92
C ASP A 168 -48.85 -32.54 16.96
N LEU A 169 -49.36 -31.68 16.06
CA LEU A 169 -50.76 -31.25 15.99
C LEU A 169 -51.62 -31.97 14.94
N GLY A 170 -51.24 -33.21 14.56
CA GLY A 170 -52.24 -34.23 14.21
C GLY A 170 -52.97 -34.15 12.86
N GLU A 171 -52.56 -33.33 11.87
CA GLU A 171 -53.29 -33.29 10.59
C GLU A 171 -52.44 -33.28 9.31
N SER A 172 -52.79 -34.25 8.43
CA SER A 172 -52.50 -34.39 6.99
C SER A 172 -51.09 -34.84 6.58
N LYS A 173 -51.07 -35.92 5.77
CA LYS A 173 -49.93 -36.55 5.07
C LYS A 173 -49.21 -35.62 4.05
N LYS A 174 -49.00 -34.34 4.34
CA LYS A 174 -48.12 -33.51 3.51
C LYS A 174 -46.68 -33.98 3.71
N LYS A 175 -45.89 -34.02 2.62
CA LYS A 175 -44.44 -34.29 2.66
C LYS A 175 -43.85 -33.40 3.77
N LYS A 176 -43.31 -33.99 4.83
CA LYS A 176 -42.72 -33.24 5.94
C LYS A 176 -41.43 -32.56 5.47
N TYR A 177 -41.07 -31.43 6.08
CA TYR A 177 -39.84 -30.70 5.81
C TYR A 177 -39.70 -30.07 4.40
N VAL A 178 -40.80 -29.84 3.69
CA VAL A 178 -40.78 -29.24 2.34
C VAL A 178 -40.08 -27.89 2.33
N LYS A 179 -40.37 -27.02 3.30
CA LYS A 179 -39.76 -25.69 3.34
C LYS A 179 -38.28 -25.76 3.71
N THR A 180 -37.90 -26.67 4.61
CA THR A 180 -36.49 -26.96 4.91
C THR A 180 -35.71 -27.39 3.67
N LEU A 181 -36.25 -28.33 2.89
CA LEU A 181 -35.62 -28.83 1.66
C LEU A 181 -35.55 -27.76 0.57
N GLU A 182 -36.53 -26.86 0.49
CA GLU A 182 -36.50 -25.71 -0.42
C GLU A 182 -35.31 -24.79 -0.11
N GLU A 183 -35.10 -24.44 1.17
CA GLU A 183 -33.97 -23.62 1.60
C GLU A 183 -32.61 -24.33 1.42
N MET A 184 -32.57 -25.64 1.66
CA MET A 184 -31.39 -26.46 1.33
C MET A 184 -31.04 -26.40 -0.16
N ASN A 185 -32.03 -26.45 -1.05
CA ASN A 185 -31.81 -26.31 -2.49
C ASN A 185 -31.31 -24.90 -2.86
N LYS A 186 -31.81 -23.84 -2.20
CA LYS A 186 -31.27 -22.48 -2.37
C LYS A 186 -29.79 -22.39 -1.97
N PHE A 187 -29.41 -23.01 -0.84
CA PHE A 187 -28.01 -23.10 -0.43
C PHE A 187 -27.15 -23.88 -1.45
N LYS A 188 -27.66 -25.03 -1.92
CA LYS A 188 -26.99 -25.84 -2.95
C LYS A 188 -26.74 -25.04 -4.24
N ALA A 189 -27.72 -24.22 -4.66
CA ALA A 189 -27.62 -23.37 -5.84
C ALA A 189 -26.56 -22.26 -5.72
N MET A 190 -26.25 -21.79 -4.50
CA MET A 190 -25.19 -20.81 -4.28
C MET A 190 -23.79 -21.36 -4.60
N GLY A 191 -23.58 -22.65 -4.39
CA GLY A 191 -22.31 -23.33 -4.65
C GLY A 191 -21.13 -22.78 -3.84
N ASP A 192 -19.91 -23.03 -4.32
CA ASP A 192 -18.70 -22.45 -3.73
C ASP A 192 -18.59 -20.96 -4.14
N PRO A 193 -18.50 -20.02 -3.17
CA PRO A 193 -18.28 -18.62 -3.48
C PRO A 193 -16.88 -18.30 -4.01
N PHE A 194 -15.88 -19.18 -3.83
CA PHE A 194 -14.47 -18.96 -4.17
C PHE A 194 -14.01 -19.66 -5.45
N ASP A 195 -14.93 -20.17 -6.26
CA ASP A 195 -14.62 -20.76 -7.56
C ASP A 195 -14.44 -19.67 -8.66
N GLY A 196 -13.92 -20.05 -9.82
CA GLY A 196 -13.87 -19.23 -11.03
C GLY A 196 -12.97 -18.00 -10.91
N GLU A 197 -13.58 -16.82 -10.73
CA GLU A 197 -12.90 -15.52 -10.73
C GLU A 197 -11.81 -15.44 -9.67
N PHE A 198 -12.07 -15.94 -8.45
CA PHE A 198 -11.09 -15.95 -7.37
C PHE A 198 -9.82 -16.73 -7.75
N VAL A 199 -9.98 -17.97 -8.22
CA VAL A 199 -8.86 -18.87 -8.55
C VAL A 199 -8.00 -18.29 -9.67
N THR A 200 -8.65 -17.75 -10.71
CA THR A 200 -7.98 -17.16 -11.86
C THR A 200 -7.22 -15.88 -11.50
N GLN A 201 -7.83 -14.98 -10.70
CA GLN A 201 -7.17 -13.77 -10.24
C GLN A 201 -6.02 -14.06 -9.27
N TYR A 202 -6.21 -14.99 -8.31
CA TYR A 202 -5.15 -15.38 -7.38
C TYR A 202 -3.90 -15.82 -8.14
N LYS A 203 -4.05 -16.73 -9.10
CA LYS A 203 -2.93 -17.22 -9.91
C LYS A 203 -2.25 -16.09 -10.68
N SER A 204 -3.04 -15.24 -11.35
CA SER A 204 -2.50 -14.11 -12.11
C SER A 204 -1.71 -13.13 -11.24
N VAL A 205 -2.20 -12.82 -10.03
CA VAL A 205 -1.53 -11.90 -9.11
C VAL A 205 -0.26 -12.54 -8.56
N TYR A 206 -0.31 -13.82 -8.18
CA TYR A 206 0.85 -14.56 -7.68
C TYR A 206 2.00 -14.58 -8.71
N ASP A 207 1.69 -14.91 -9.97
CA ASP A 207 2.69 -14.96 -11.04
C ASP A 207 3.33 -13.58 -11.29
N GLU A 208 2.54 -12.49 -11.28
CA GLU A 208 3.04 -11.13 -11.46
C GLU A 208 3.90 -10.66 -10.28
N GLN A 209 3.53 -11.01 -9.04
CA GLN A 209 4.33 -10.69 -7.85
C GLN A 209 5.69 -11.41 -7.87
N VAL A 210 5.73 -12.67 -8.30
CA VAL A 210 6.98 -13.44 -8.43
C VAL A 210 7.92 -12.78 -9.45
N LEU A 211 7.39 -12.36 -10.60
CA LEU A 211 8.17 -11.64 -11.62
C LEU A 211 8.69 -10.30 -11.10
N LEU A 212 7.84 -9.52 -10.42
CA LEU A 212 8.22 -8.24 -9.84
C LEU A 212 9.32 -8.37 -8.78
N LEU A 213 9.24 -9.39 -7.91
CA LEU A 213 10.29 -9.67 -6.92
C LEU A 213 11.64 -10.00 -7.58
N ASP A 214 11.62 -10.75 -8.68
CA ASP A 214 12.84 -11.06 -9.43
C ASP A 214 13.46 -9.79 -10.06
N GLU A 215 12.65 -8.91 -10.64
CA GLU A 215 13.11 -7.63 -11.18
C GLU A 215 13.69 -6.70 -10.10
N LEU A 216 13.03 -6.62 -8.94
CA LEU A 216 13.51 -5.86 -7.77
C LEU A 216 14.87 -6.39 -7.29
N ARG A 217 15.04 -7.71 -7.20
CA ARG A 217 16.31 -8.33 -6.82
C ARG A 217 17.42 -8.02 -7.84
N LYS A 218 17.13 -8.13 -9.14
CA LYS A 218 18.07 -7.77 -10.21
C LYS A 218 18.52 -6.32 -10.10
N LEU A 219 17.58 -5.39 -9.89
CA LEU A 219 17.90 -3.97 -9.79
C LEU A 219 18.67 -3.64 -8.50
N LYS A 220 18.33 -4.27 -7.37
CA LYS A 220 19.06 -4.16 -6.10
C LYS A 220 20.52 -4.59 -6.24
N VAL A 221 20.79 -5.69 -6.94
CA VAL A 221 22.17 -6.14 -7.24
C VAL A 221 22.91 -5.14 -8.13
N LYS A 222 22.26 -4.62 -9.20
CA LYS A 222 22.82 -3.57 -10.06
C LYS A 222 23.20 -2.31 -9.26
N LEU A 223 22.31 -1.84 -8.38
CA LEU A 223 22.55 -0.67 -7.53
C LEU A 223 23.64 -0.92 -6.48
N GLY A 224 23.72 -2.13 -5.92
CA GLY A 224 24.81 -2.53 -5.04
C GLY A 224 26.18 -2.47 -5.73
N LYS A 225 26.27 -2.96 -6.98
CA LYS A 225 27.48 -2.85 -7.80
C LYS A 225 27.84 -1.40 -8.09
N LYS A 226 26.87 -0.54 -8.44
CA LYS A 226 27.11 0.91 -8.64
C LYS A 226 27.69 1.55 -7.38
N LEU A 227 27.12 1.27 -6.20
CA LEU A 227 27.62 1.82 -4.94
C LEU A 227 29.05 1.36 -4.60
N ARG A 228 29.39 0.09 -4.88
CA ARG A 228 30.76 -0.42 -4.73
C ARG A 228 31.72 0.30 -5.69
N ASN A 229 31.32 0.47 -6.94
CA ASN A 229 32.11 1.15 -7.95
C ASN A 229 32.36 2.62 -7.58
N ILE A 230 31.41 3.32 -6.95
CA ILE A 230 31.64 4.70 -6.44
C ILE A 230 32.81 4.74 -5.47
N LYS A 231 32.88 3.80 -4.52
CA LYS A 231 33.98 3.74 -3.56
C LYS A 231 35.32 3.51 -4.27
N THR A 232 35.35 2.61 -5.25
CA THR A 232 36.54 2.34 -6.07
C THR A 232 36.95 3.53 -6.93
N TRP A 233 35.99 4.18 -7.60
CA TRP A 233 36.24 5.35 -8.45
C TRP A 233 36.69 6.56 -7.65
N ARG A 234 36.21 6.74 -6.42
CA ARG A 234 36.70 7.80 -5.52
C ARG A 234 38.17 7.57 -5.14
N ILE A 235 38.55 6.33 -4.86
CA ILE A 235 39.96 5.98 -4.59
C ILE A 235 40.79 6.22 -5.85
N LEU A 236 40.34 5.74 -7.00
CA LEU A 236 41.04 5.90 -8.27
C LEU A 236 41.18 7.37 -8.68
N SER A 237 40.12 8.18 -8.52
CA SER A 237 40.18 9.62 -8.81
C SER A 237 41.15 10.33 -7.88
N ASN A 238 41.19 9.96 -6.60
CA ASN A 238 42.15 10.51 -5.65
C ASN A 238 43.59 10.12 -6.01
N VAL A 239 43.82 8.87 -6.46
CA VAL A 239 45.13 8.40 -6.92
C VAL A 239 45.57 9.13 -8.19
N VAL A 240 44.72 9.17 -9.23
CA VAL A 240 45.02 9.87 -10.49
C VAL A 240 45.30 11.35 -10.24
N PHE A 241 44.53 11.98 -9.36
CA PHE A 241 44.73 13.37 -8.97
C PHE A 241 46.03 13.60 -8.21
N ALA A 242 46.35 12.74 -7.23
CA ALA A 242 47.63 12.80 -6.53
C ALA A 242 48.82 12.60 -7.48
N THR A 243 48.73 11.64 -8.40
CA THR A 243 49.75 11.39 -9.41
C THR A 243 49.92 12.59 -10.34
N ALA A 244 48.84 13.12 -10.91
CA ALA A 244 48.89 14.29 -11.79
C ALA A 244 49.48 15.52 -11.09
N PHE A 245 49.11 15.74 -9.82
CA PHE A 245 49.66 16.83 -9.03
C PHE A 245 51.17 16.68 -8.80
N VAL A 246 51.64 15.49 -8.41
CA VAL A 246 53.07 15.20 -8.27
C VAL A 246 53.81 15.39 -9.59
N THR A 247 53.25 14.94 -10.72
CA THR A 247 53.86 15.13 -12.05
C THR A 247 53.99 16.60 -12.40
N VAL A 248 52.93 17.41 -12.22
CA VAL A 248 52.97 18.87 -12.45
C VAL A 248 53.98 19.54 -11.54
N PHE A 249 54.04 19.14 -10.26
CA PHE A 249 55.02 19.67 -9.30
C PHE A 249 56.46 19.36 -9.72
N VAL A 250 56.76 18.11 -10.09
CA VAL A 250 58.08 17.70 -10.58
C VAL A 250 58.45 18.44 -11.86
N LEU A 251 57.54 18.52 -12.84
CA LEU A 251 57.77 19.27 -14.09
C LEU A 251 58.04 20.75 -13.81
N SER A 252 57.33 21.35 -12.86
CA SER A 252 57.55 22.74 -12.44
C SER A 252 58.93 22.94 -11.81
N VAL A 253 59.40 22.01 -10.97
CA VAL A 253 60.74 22.06 -10.36
C VAL A 253 61.83 21.90 -11.41
N VAL A 254 61.67 20.95 -12.35
CA VAL A 254 62.63 20.75 -13.45
C VAL A 254 62.71 21.98 -14.35
N ALA A 255 61.57 22.57 -14.73
CA ALA A 255 61.55 23.80 -15.51
C ALA A 255 62.26 24.96 -14.80
N ALA A 256 62.03 25.12 -13.48
CA ALA A 256 62.72 26.13 -12.67
C ALA A 256 64.23 25.90 -12.58
N ALA A 257 64.67 24.63 -12.48
CA ALA A 257 66.09 24.27 -12.44
C ALA A 257 66.79 24.43 -13.80
N MET A 258 66.11 24.12 -14.91
CA MET A 258 66.66 24.25 -16.27
C MET A 258 66.77 25.70 -16.76
N MET A 259 65.93 26.60 -16.24
CA MET A 259 65.85 28.00 -16.67
C MET A 259 66.56 29.00 -15.73
N ALA A 260 67.40 28.55 -14.80
CA ALA A 260 68.20 29.46 -13.98
C ALA A 260 69.46 29.93 -14.75
N PRO A 261 69.61 31.24 -15.03
CA PRO A 261 70.10 32.19 -14.01
C PRO A 261 69.01 33.02 -13.29
N PRO A 262 69.32 33.63 -12.12
CA PRO A 262 68.42 33.71 -10.97
C PRO A 262 67.38 34.83 -11.06
N VAL A 263 66.25 34.56 -11.71
CA VAL A 263 64.97 35.27 -11.46
C VAL A 263 63.86 34.24 -11.17
N LEU A 264 64.02 33.58 -10.02
CA LEU A 264 63.16 32.52 -9.48
C LEU A 264 61.88 33.08 -8.80
N SER A 265 60.97 33.74 -9.52
CA SER A 265 59.68 34.09 -8.86
C SER A 265 58.41 34.00 -9.71
N ALA A 266 58.48 34.02 -11.04
CA ALA A 266 57.23 34.19 -11.81
C ALA A 266 56.44 32.88 -12.02
N VAL A 267 57.10 31.76 -12.31
CA VAL A 267 56.40 30.56 -12.81
C VAL A 267 55.67 29.79 -11.69
N ALA A 268 56.00 30.02 -10.41
CA ALA A 268 55.29 29.40 -9.30
C ALA A 268 53.84 29.91 -9.10
N SER A 269 53.49 31.07 -9.67
CA SER A 269 52.18 31.71 -9.45
C SER A 269 51.06 31.25 -10.39
N GLY A 270 51.40 30.67 -11.56
CA GLY A 270 50.43 30.39 -12.63
C GLY A 270 49.67 29.07 -12.56
N LEU A 271 50.13 28.09 -11.76
CA LEU A 271 49.48 26.78 -11.63
C LEU A 271 48.46 26.72 -10.48
N THR A 272 47.96 27.88 -10.06
CA THR A 272 47.20 28.09 -8.81
C THR A 272 45.69 27.90 -8.93
N THR A 273 45.19 26.98 -9.76
CA THR A 273 43.91 26.36 -9.33
C THR A 273 44.26 25.55 -8.09
N PRO A 274 43.84 25.94 -6.87
CA PRO A 274 44.24 25.20 -5.69
C PRO A 274 43.76 23.76 -5.88
N ILE A 275 44.65 22.80 -5.63
CA ILE A 275 44.35 21.36 -5.51
C ILE A 275 43.02 21.15 -4.77
N GLU A 276 42.80 21.98 -3.75
CA GLU A 276 41.61 22.03 -2.93
C GLU A 276 40.32 22.26 -3.71
N VAL A 277 40.29 23.14 -4.72
CA VAL A 277 39.08 23.45 -5.51
C VAL A 277 38.66 22.25 -6.38
N VAL A 278 39.60 21.63 -7.09
CA VAL A 278 39.33 20.48 -7.96
C VAL A 278 38.94 19.26 -7.11
N GLY A 279 39.66 19.00 -6.02
CA GLY A 279 39.33 17.93 -5.08
C GLY A 279 37.95 18.11 -4.45
N MET A 280 37.59 19.34 -4.09
CA MET A 280 36.27 19.68 -3.51
C MET A 280 35.14 19.50 -4.53
N TRP A 281 35.35 19.86 -5.80
CA TRP A 281 34.39 19.62 -6.89
C TRP A 281 34.16 18.13 -7.13
N CYS A 282 35.22 17.33 -7.30
CA CYS A 282 35.13 15.88 -7.47
C CYS A 282 34.42 15.22 -6.28
N ASN A 283 34.77 15.59 -5.06
CA ASN A 283 34.14 15.06 -3.85
C ASN A 283 32.65 15.40 -3.78
N LYS A 284 32.26 16.63 -4.13
CA LYS A 284 30.86 17.05 -4.21
C LYS A 284 30.09 16.21 -5.24
N MET A 285 30.64 16.06 -6.45
CA MET A 285 30.05 15.25 -7.52
C MET A 285 29.85 13.78 -7.09
N TRP A 286 30.86 13.17 -6.45
CA TRP A 286 30.76 11.81 -5.94
C TRP A 286 29.72 11.67 -4.80
N LYS A 287 29.64 12.65 -3.90
CA LYS A 287 28.63 12.66 -2.82
C LYS A 287 27.20 12.76 -3.36
N GLU A 288 26.96 13.62 -4.34
CA GLU A 288 25.64 13.74 -4.97
C GLU A 288 25.27 12.45 -5.72
N TYR A 289 26.21 11.85 -6.45
CA TYR A 289 25.99 10.56 -7.12
C TYR A 289 25.75 9.43 -6.11
N GLU A 290 26.51 9.37 -5.02
CA GLU A 290 26.30 8.40 -3.93
C GLU A 290 24.91 8.56 -3.29
N LYS A 291 24.49 9.80 -3.02
CA LYS A 291 23.17 10.13 -2.49
C LYS A 291 22.05 9.68 -3.44
N ALA A 292 22.20 9.92 -4.74
CA ALA A 292 21.25 9.47 -5.75
C ALA A 292 21.14 7.94 -5.79
N VAL A 293 22.26 7.21 -5.82
CA VAL A 293 22.26 5.74 -5.81
C VAL A 293 21.66 5.18 -4.52
N LYS A 294 21.95 5.80 -3.36
CA LYS A 294 21.33 5.42 -2.08
C LYS A 294 19.82 5.64 -2.07
N ARG A 295 19.34 6.76 -2.63
CA ARG A 295 17.90 7.03 -2.77
C ARG A 295 17.20 5.99 -3.64
N GLN A 296 17.80 5.65 -4.80
CA GLN A 296 17.28 4.59 -5.67
C GLN A 296 17.25 3.24 -4.96
N ARG A 297 18.30 2.90 -4.20
CA ARG A 297 18.36 1.67 -3.42
C ARG A 297 17.31 1.64 -2.31
N GLY A 298 17.09 2.75 -1.62
CA GLY A 298 16.02 2.89 -0.62
C GLY A 298 14.65 2.64 -1.22
N LEU A 299 14.36 3.26 -2.37
CA LEU A 299 13.10 3.03 -3.10
C LEU A 299 12.90 1.55 -3.46
N VAL A 300 13.92 0.90 -4.03
CA VAL A 300 13.86 -0.54 -4.36
C VAL A 300 13.64 -1.42 -3.13
N LEU A 301 14.28 -1.10 -2.00
CA LEU A 301 14.07 -1.83 -0.74
C LEU A 301 12.64 -1.67 -0.22
N THR A 302 12.09 -0.47 -0.28
CA THR A 302 10.70 -0.20 0.12
C THR A 302 9.70 -0.93 -0.77
N MET A 303 9.91 -0.93 -2.08
CA MET A 303 9.09 -1.70 -3.01
C MET A 303 9.18 -3.20 -2.72
N GLU A 304 10.38 -3.73 -2.47
CA GLU A 304 10.59 -5.14 -2.11
C GLU A 304 9.87 -5.53 -0.82
N LEU A 305 9.97 -4.72 0.23
CA LEU A 305 9.23 -4.92 1.48
C LEU A 305 7.72 -4.91 1.24
N GLY A 306 7.21 -3.95 0.46
CA GLY A 306 5.79 -3.88 0.12
C GLY A 306 5.30 -5.11 -0.64
N VAL A 307 6.05 -5.59 -1.64
CA VAL A 307 5.67 -6.79 -2.40
C VAL A 307 5.73 -8.05 -1.53
N GLN A 308 6.71 -8.17 -0.63
CA GLN A 308 6.79 -9.29 0.30
C GLN A 308 5.61 -9.33 1.26
N ALA A 309 5.26 -8.19 1.88
CA ALA A 309 4.08 -8.10 2.76
C ALA A 309 2.77 -8.42 2.01
N ASN A 310 2.64 -7.94 0.77
CA ASN A 310 1.49 -8.27 -0.09
C ASN A 310 1.42 -9.76 -0.40
N ASN A 311 2.57 -10.42 -0.62
CA ASN A 311 2.61 -11.85 -0.88
C ASN A 311 2.19 -12.67 0.36
N VAL A 312 2.72 -12.32 1.54
CA VAL A 312 2.36 -12.97 2.81
C VAL A 312 0.86 -12.84 3.08
N THR A 313 0.31 -11.64 2.96
CA THR A 313 -1.13 -11.41 3.18
C THR A 313 -2.00 -12.16 2.19
N MET A 314 -1.62 -12.21 0.91
CA MET A 314 -2.34 -12.95 -0.12
C MET A 314 -2.31 -14.47 0.12
N VAL A 315 -1.16 -15.03 0.55
CA VAL A 315 -1.07 -16.45 0.92
C VAL A 315 -1.95 -16.76 2.13
N ASN A 316 -1.99 -15.87 3.13
CA ASN A 316 -2.86 -16.01 4.29
C ASN A 316 -4.34 -15.96 3.90
N ILE A 317 -4.74 -15.04 3.00
CA ILE A 317 -6.11 -15.01 2.45
C ILE A 317 -6.45 -16.34 1.79
N LYS A 318 -5.55 -16.87 0.93
CA LYS A 318 -5.79 -18.15 0.27
C LYS A 318 -5.99 -19.29 1.27
N PHE A 319 -5.17 -19.35 2.31
CA PHE A 319 -5.30 -20.37 3.35
C PHE A 319 -6.67 -20.31 4.04
N GLU A 320 -7.12 -19.11 4.43
CA GLU A 320 -8.44 -18.96 5.06
C GLU A 320 -9.60 -19.24 4.09
N VAL A 321 -9.45 -18.85 2.83
CA VAL A 321 -10.42 -19.18 1.77
C VAL A 321 -10.53 -20.70 1.56
N GLU A 322 -9.42 -21.42 1.52
CA GLU A 322 -9.42 -22.88 1.40
C GLU A 322 -10.10 -23.54 2.61
N ASN A 323 -9.81 -23.05 3.82
CA ASN A 323 -10.46 -23.50 5.05
C ASN A 323 -11.99 -23.27 5.02
N LEU A 324 -12.42 -22.11 4.54
CA LEU A 324 -13.83 -21.77 4.40
C LEU A 324 -14.52 -22.59 3.30
N SER A 325 -13.87 -22.81 2.16
CA SER A 325 -14.38 -23.67 1.07
C SER A 325 -14.55 -25.12 1.53
N ILE A 326 -13.64 -25.66 2.36
CA ILE A 326 -13.78 -26.99 2.96
C ILE A 326 -15.04 -27.08 3.84
N ARG A 327 -15.32 -26.05 4.65
CA ARG A 327 -16.54 -26.00 5.48
C ARG A 327 -17.81 -25.95 4.63
N ILE A 328 -17.85 -25.07 3.62
CA ILE A 328 -18.98 -24.97 2.68
C ILE A 328 -19.21 -26.30 1.98
N SER A 329 -18.13 -26.93 1.48
CA SER A 329 -18.18 -28.24 0.85
C SER A 329 -18.71 -29.33 1.78
N SER A 330 -18.36 -29.29 3.07
CA SER A 330 -18.87 -30.23 4.08
C SER A 330 -20.36 -30.07 4.32
N ILE A 331 -20.89 -28.84 4.33
CA ILE A 331 -22.32 -28.55 4.44
C ILE A 331 -23.04 -28.98 3.16
N LEU A 332 -22.50 -28.65 1.97
CA LEU A 332 -23.05 -29.05 0.67
C LEU A 332 -23.20 -30.56 0.54
N LYS A 333 -22.21 -31.35 1.00
CA LYS A 333 -22.32 -32.82 1.03
C LYS A 333 -23.49 -33.29 1.89
N THR A 334 -23.70 -32.68 3.06
CA THR A 334 -24.83 -33.02 3.94
C THR A 334 -26.18 -32.58 3.36
N VAL A 335 -26.22 -31.43 2.70
CA VAL A 335 -27.39 -30.95 1.95
C VAL A 335 -27.74 -31.91 0.82
N ASN A 336 -26.77 -32.32 0.00
CA ASN A 336 -26.98 -33.31 -1.06
C ASN A 336 -27.54 -34.62 -0.52
N PHE A 337 -27.01 -35.13 0.59
CA PHE A 337 -27.54 -36.33 1.24
C PHE A 337 -29.04 -36.24 1.58
N ALA A 338 -29.52 -35.07 2.04
CA ALA A 338 -30.93 -34.85 2.34
C ALA A 338 -31.77 -34.67 1.06
N VAL A 339 -31.31 -33.84 0.13
CA VAL A 339 -32.02 -33.52 -1.12
C VAL A 339 -32.17 -34.74 -2.01
N ASP A 340 -31.12 -35.56 -2.15
CA ASP A 340 -31.15 -36.81 -2.93
C ASP A 340 -32.05 -37.89 -2.28
N ARG A 341 -32.62 -37.59 -1.11
CA ARG A 341 -33.50 -38.45 -0.31
C ARG A 341 -34.69 -37.65 0.23
N GLU A 342 -35.22 -36.74 -0.58
CA GLU A 342 -36.28 -35.81 -0.16
C GLU A 342 -37.53 -36.48 0.45
N GLU A 343 -37.83 -37.72 0.05
CA GLU A 343 -38.97 -38.50 0.57
C GLU A 343 -38.67 -39.20 1.90
N ASN A 344 -37.41 -39.25 2.32
CA ASN A 344 -36.97 -39.88 3.57
C ASN A 344 -36.82 -38.83 4.68
N GLU A 345 -37.86 -38.67 5.49
CA GLU A 345 -37.87 -37.73 6.61
C GLU A 345 -36.72 -37.94 7.61
N MET A 346 -36.31 -39.20 7.81
CA MET A 346 -35.20 -39.55 8.70
C MET A 346 -33.86 -39.05 8.14
N ALA A 347 -33.68 -39.11 6.82
CA ALA A 347 -32.50 -38.54 6.16
C ALA A 347 -32.42 -37.01 6.37
N THR A 348 -33.53 -36.29 6.20
CA THR A 348 -33.59 -34.84 6.46
C THR A 348 -33.29 -34.52 7.92
N ARG A 349 -33.84 -35.28 8.87
CA ARG A 349 -33.56 -35.10 10.31
C ARG A 349 -32.07 -35.30 10.64
N PHE A 350 -31.46 -36.38 10.16
CA PHE A 350 -30.02 -36.63 10.38
C PHE A 350 -29.16 -35.54 9.75
N ALA A 351 -29.47 -35.13 8.51
CA ALA A 351 -28.77 -34.05 7.84
C ALA A 351 -28.87 -32.73 8.62
N MET A 352 -30.04 -32.43 9.20
CA MET A 352 -30.25 -31.22 9.98
C MET A 352 -29.52 -31.19 11.31
N GLN A 353 -29.43 -32.33 11.99
CA GLN A 353 -28.58 -32.46 13.17
C GLN A 353 -27.11 -32.16 12.83
N GLU A 354 -26.61 -32.67 11.72
CA GLU A 354 -25.23 -32.44 11.28
C GLU A 354 -25.00 -31.02 10.77
N ILE A 355 -25.92 -30.44 10.01
CA ILE A 355 -25.84 -29.06 9.54
C ILE A 355 -25.86 -28.08 10.72
N LYS A 356 -26.70 -28.31 11.74
CA LYS A 356 -26.74 -27.45 12.93
C LYS A 356 -25.37 -27.38 13.63
N LYS A 357 -24.66 -28.51 13.73
CA LYS A 357 -23.27 -28.54 14.25
C LYS A 357 -22.28 -27.85 13.32
N LYS A 358 -22.37 -28.09 12.01
CA LYS A 358 -21.41 -27.55 11.02
C LYS A 358 -21.54 -26.05 10.76
N VAL A 359 -22.74 -25.49 10.94
CA VAL A 359 -22.99 -24.04 10.78
C VAL A 359 -22.48 -23.24 11.99
N GLU A 360 -22.20 -23.90 13.11
CA GLU A 360 -21.54 -23.29 14.26
C GLU A 360 -20.11 -22.84 13.90
N GLY A 361 -19.74 -21.63 14.32
CA GLY A 361 -18.47 -21.00 13.95
C GLY A 361 -18.32 -20.66 12.46
N PHE A 362 -19.34 -20.88 11.63
CA PHE A 362 -19.27 -20.50 10.20
C PHE A 362 -19.23 -18.97 10.02
N THR A 363 -19.89 -18.21 10.90
CA THR A 363 -19.86 -16.72 10.88
C THR A 363 -18.44 -16.21 11.09
N GLU A 364 -17.79 -16.69 12.16
CA GLU A 364 -16.42 -16.32 12.52
C GLU A 364 -15.45 -16.55 11.37
N LYS A 365 -15.55 -17.69 10.66
CA LYS A 365 -14.67 -17.96 9.51
C LYS A 365 -14.94 -17.08 8.29
N ILE A 366 -16.18 -16.67 8.06
CA ILE A 366 -16.52 -15.71 7.01
C ILE A 366 -15.93 -14.33 7.35
N GLU A 367 -16.09 -13.91 8.61
CA GLU A 367 -15.54 -12.65 9.13
C GLU A 367 -14.01 -12.63 9.06
N GLU A 368 -13.33 -13.72 9.44
CA GLU A 368 -11.87 -13.86 9.35
C GLU A 368 -11.38 -13.63 7.91
N VAL A 369 -12.00 -14.26 6.90
CA VAL A 369 -11.61 -14.06 5.49
C VAL A 369 -11.82 -12.60 5.06
N GLY A 370 -12.94 -12.00 5.44
CA GLY A 370 -13.24 -10.59 5.17
C GLY A 370 -12.21 -9.64 5.81
N GLU A 371 -11.83 -9.91 7.06
CA GLU A 371 -10.83 -9.13 7.77
C GLU A 371 -9.44 -9.26 7.12
N ARG A 372 -9.05 -10.47 6.69
CA ARG A 372 -7.79 -10.69 5.96
C ARG A 372 -7.75 -9.92 4.64
N ALA A 373 -8.85 -9.91 3.88
CA ALA A 373 -8.96 -9.15 2.64
C ALA A 373 -8.84 -7.64 2.88
N ALA A 374 -9.59 -7.12 3.86
CA ALA A 374 -9.54 -5.70 4.22
C ALA A 374 -8.15 -5.27 4.70
N ASN A 375 -7.49 -6.09 5.52
CA ASN A 375 -6.13 -5.83 6.00
C ASN A 375 -5.11 -5.87 4.86
N CYS A 376 -5.25 -6.79 3.91
CA CYS A 376 -4.42 -6.82 2.70
C CYS A 376 -4.58 -5.53 1.88
N SER A 377 -5.81 -5.09 1.61
CA SER A 377 -6.08 -3.83 0.91
C SER A 377 -5.44 -2.62 1.59
N LYS A 378 -5.56 -2.52 2.92
CA LYS A 378 -4.94 -1.45 3.70
C LYS A 378 -3.40 -1.48 3.62
N LEU A 379 -2.78 -2.66 3.70
CA LEU A 379 -1.33 -2.81 3.59
C LEU A 379 -0.80 -2.47 2.19
N ILE A 380 -1.52 -2.86 1.14
CA ILE A 380 -1.17 -2.50 -0.24
C ILE A 380 -1.23 -0.97 -0.41
N ALA A 381 -2.30 -0.34 0.08
CA ALA A 381 -2.42 1.11 0.06
C ALA A 381 -1.22 1.75 0.77
N LEU A 382 -0.93 1.32 2.00
CA LEU A 382 0.20 1.80 2.79
C LEU A 382 1.54 1.66 2.03
N GLY A 383 1.81 0.51 1.43
CA GLY A 383 3.00 0.29 0.62
C GLY A 383 3.14 1.28 -0.54
N ARG A 384 2.04 1.51 -1.27
CA ARG A 384 1.97 2.52 -2.34
C ARG A 384 2.32 3.92 -1.83
N LEU A 385 1.92 4.28 -0.60
CA LEU A 385 2.29 5.58 -0.03
C LEU A 385 3.77 5.68 0.26
N VAL A 386 4.37 4.67 0.88
CA VAL A 386 5.79 4.72 1.23
C VAL A 386 6.63 4.85 -0.04
N VAL A 387 6.25 4.15 -1.10
CA VAL A 387 6.87 4.27 -2.43
C VAL A 387 6.70 5.68 -3.00
N LEU A 388 5.48 6.24 -3.00
CA LEU A 388 5.24 7.62 -3.43
C LEU A 388 6.02 8.64 -2.59
N GLY A 389 6.08 8.44 -1.27
CA GLY A 389 6.83 9.26 -0.33
C GLY A 389 8.31 9.30 -0.68
N HIS A 390 8.93 8.16 -0.97
CA HIS A 390 10.30 8.11 -1.45
C HIS A 390 10.52 8.82 -2.80
N ILE A 391 9.60 8.65 -3.75
CA ILE A 391 9.65 9.30 -5.07
C ILE A 391 9.57 10.83 -4.89
N LEU A 392 8.66 11.30 -4.05
CA LEU A 392 8.46 12.72 -3.76
C LEU A 392 9.52 13.31 -2.82
N GLY A 393 10.24 12.48 -2.06
CA GLY A 393 11.19 12.91 -1.02
C GLY A 393 10.51 13.33 0.28
N LEU A 394 9.32 12.80 0.57
CA LEU A 394 8.56 13.06 1.79
C LEU A 394 8.97 12.04 2.87
N HIS A 395 9.75 12.51 3.86
CA HIS A 395 10.19 11.67 4.99
C HIS A 395 9.06 11.30 5.98
N ILE A 396 7.88 11.91 5.87
CA ILE A 396 6.76 11.72 6.82
C ILE A 396 6.26 10.26 6.81
N VAL A 397 6.42 9.55 5.69
CA VAL A 397 5.85 8.23 5.49
C VAL A 397 6.80 7.10 5.93
N GLU A 398 8.12 7.33 5.93
CA GLU A 398 9.10 6.23 6.00
C GLU A 398 9.16 5.54 7.37
N GLY A 399 8.88 6.23 8.49
CA GLY A 399 9.06 5.64 9.82
C GLY A 399 7.96 4.66 10.22
N GLY A 400 6.75 5.18 10.44
CA GLY A 400 5.63 4.39 10.97
C GLY A 400 5.12 3.35 9.97
N ALA A 401 4.93 3.77 8.71
CA ALA A 401 4.32 2.92 7.69
C ALA A 401 5.25 1.79 7.24
N ALA A 402 6.55 2.05 7.05
CA ALA A 402 7.49 1.00 6.69
C ALA A 402 7.66 -0.03 7.81
N ASN A 403 7.64 0.39 9.07
CA ASN A 403 7.68 -0.52 10.21
C ASN A 403 6.46 -1.46 10.23
N ILE A 404 5.26 -0.92 9.97
CA ILE A 404 4.03 -1.73 9.85
C ILE A 404 4.20 -2.78 8.75
N ILE A 405 4.62 -2.36 7.56
CA ILE A 405 4.83 -3.28 6.41
C ILE A 405 5.86 -4.37 6.76
N SER A 406 6.95 -4.00 7.45
CA SER A 406 7.99 -4.96 7.85
C SER A 406 7.60 -5.92 8.98
N SER A 407 6.51 -5.62 9.70
CA SER A 407 6.03 -6.43 10.82
C SER A 407 5.05 -7.53 10.41
N VAL A 408 4.57 -7.48 9.16
CA VAL A 408 3.76 -8.51 8.51
C VAL A 408 4.68 -9.62 8.02
#